data_AF-A0A6A4B1D9-F1
#
_entry.id   AF-A0A6A4B1D9-F1
#
_cell.length_a   1.000
_cell.length_b   1.000
_cell.length_c   1.000
_cell.angle_alpha   90.00
_cell.angle_beta   90.00
_cell.angle_gamma   90.00
#
_symmetry.space_group_name_H-M   'P 1'
#
loop_
_entity.id
_entity.type
_entity.pdbx_description
1 polymer ?
#
loop_
_entity_poly.entity_id
_entity_poly.type
_entity_poly.pdbx_seq_one_letter_code
_entity_poly.pdbx_strand_id
1 'polypeptide(L)'
;MWGRFVDRQTKREYSNYIFTRDEFVSNRYTPDKTMDQWLREMESLRRQLIHYGKQVSDEDFAETLLGHVSRTHRDVVRQFSKHYVVRDGGAVRPVPTAAQVMNALRAESALDKRVA
;
A
#
# COMPACT_ATOMS: atom_id res chain seq x y z
N MET A 1 -34.22 -19.45 -12.79
CA MET A 1 -32.82 -19.77 -13.15
C MET A 1 -31.91 -18.55 -13.02
N TRP A 2 -32.32 -17.38 -13.52
CA TRP A 2 -31.59 -16.10 -13.44
C TRP A 2 -31.15 -15.66 -12.02
N GLY A 3 -32.06 -15.68 -11.03
CA GLY A 3 -31.74 -15.23 -9.67
C GLY A 3 -30.63 -16.03 -8.97
N ARG A 4 -30.55 -17.36 -9.20
CA ARG A 4 -29.47 -18.20 -8.63
C ARG A 4 -28.11 -17.93 -9.30
N PHE A 5 -28.12 -17.55 -10.58
CA PHE A 5 -26.91 -17.20 -11.32
C PHE A 5 -26.36 -15.85 -10.82
N VAL A 6 -27.23 -14.82 -10.73
CA VAL A 6 -26.86 -13.51 -10.18
C VAL A 6 -26.37 -13.63 -8.75
N ASP A 7 -27.09 -14.36 -7.88
CA ASP A 7 -26.66 -14.59 -6.48
C ASP A 7 -25.28 -15.27 -6.38
N ARG A 8 -25.02 -16.27 -7.24
CA ARG A 8 -23.71 -16.93 -7.29
C ARG A 8 -22.61 -15.99 -7.79
N GLN A 9 -22.91 -15.14 -8.76
CA GLN A 9 -21.96 -14.12 -9.24
C GLN A 9 -21.65 -13.09 -8.13
N THR A 10 -22.67 -12.55 -7.46
CA THR A 10 -22.50 -11.61 -6.36
C THR A 10 -21.71 -12.22 -5.19
N LYS A 11 -21.99 -13.48 -4.83
CA LYS A 11 -21.23 -14.20 -3.80
C LYS A 11 -19.75 -14.34 -4.17
N ARG A 12 -19.46 -14.70 -5.43
CA ARG A 12 -18.08 -14.82 -5.91
C ARG A 12 -17.34 -13.48 -5.91
N GLU A 13 -17.98 -12.42 -6.40
CA GLU A 13 -17.42 -11.07 -6.39
C GLU A 13 -17.12 -10.60 -4.96
N TYR A 14 -18.04 -10.86 -4.02
CA TYR A 14 -17.83 -10.55 -2.61
C TYR A 14 -16.67 -11.36 -1.99
N SER A 15 -16.59 -12.66 -2.27
CA SER A 15 -15.46 -13.49 -1.82
C SER A 15 -14.12 -12.96 -2.36
N ASN A 16 -14.05 -12.62 -3.64
CA ASN A 16 -12.83 -12.07 -4.24
C ASN A 16 -12.43 -10.73 -3.61
N TYR A 17 -13.41 -9.86 -3.30
CA TYR A 17 -13.17 -8.65 -2.56
C TYR A 17 -12.55 -8.94 -1.18
N ILE A 18 -13.09 -9.89 -0.42
CA ILE A 18 -12.58 -10.23 0.91
C ILE A 18 -11.14 -10.74 0.82
N PHE A 19 -10.83 -11.61 -0.13
CA PHE A 19 -9.45 -12.09 -0.34
C PHE A 19 -8.50 -10.96 -0.75
N THR A 20 -8.91 -10.11 -1.69
CA THR A 20 -8.10 -8.96 -2.12
C THR A 20 -7.82 -8.01 -0.95
N ARG A 21 -8.83 -7.78 -0.09
CA ARG A 21 -8.67 -6.92 1.08
C ARG A 21 -7.75 -7.54 2.13
N ASP A 22 -7.87 -8.83 2.37
CA ASP A 22 -6.99 -9.55 3.29
C ASP A 22 -5.53 -9.51 2.81
N GLU A 23 -5.31 -9.76 1.52
CA GLU A 23 -3.99 -9.66 0.89
C GLU A 23 -3.46 -8.22 0.95
N PHE A 24 -4.30 -7.22 0.67
CA PHE A 24 -3.92 -5.82 0.77
C PHE A 24 -3.51 -5.38 2.18
N VAL A 25 -4.05 -5.98 3.24
CA VAL A 25 -3.71 -5.66 4.63
C VAL A 25 -2.52 -6.48 5.16
N SER A 26 -2.34 -7.69 4.65
CA SER A 26 -1.32 -8.63 5.14
C SER A 26 -0.02 -8.61 4.34
N ASN A 27 0.00 -8.07 3.11
CA ASN A 27 1.16 -8.06 2.20
C ASN A 27 2.27 -7.08 2.65
N ARG A 28 2.92 -7.40 3.77
CA ARG A 28 4.12 -6.71 4.25
C ARG A 28 5.28 -6.93 3.30
N TYR A 29 6.17 -5.94 3.23
CA TYR A 29 7.40 -6.10 2.47
C TYR A 29 8.32 -7.11 3.17
N THR A 30 8.88 -8.02 2.38
CA THR A 30 9.86 -9.01 2.79
C THR A 30 11.09 -8.91 1.87
N PRO A 31 12.33 -9.07 2.38
CA PRO A 31 13.55 -8.88 1.57
C PRO A 31 13.79 -9.94 0.48
N ASP A 32 12.96 -10.97 0.40
CA ASP A 32 13.01 -12.04 -0.61
C ASP A 32 12.51 -11.58 -1.99
N LYS A 33 11.77 -10.48 -2.06
CA LYS A 33 11.33 -9.85 -3.32
C LYS A 33 11.88 -8.44 -3.44
N THR A 34 12.03 -7.99 -4.69
CA THR A 34 12.50 -6.63 -4.96
C THR A 34 11.43 -5.59 -4.59
N MET A 35 11.86 -4.41 -4.16
CA MET A 35 10.95 -3.29 -3.85
C MET A 35 9.99 -2.99 -5.02
N ASP A 36 10.48 -2.98 -6.26
CA ASP A 36 9.63 -2.73 -7.44
C ASP A 36 8.57 -3.80 -7.66
N GLN A 37 8.88 -5.08 -7.42
CA GLN A 37 7.90 -6.16 -7.50
C GLN A 37 6.80 -5.97 -6.45
N TRP A 38 7.20 -5.75 -5.19
CA TRP A 38 6.26 -5.55 -4.11
C TRP A 38 5.38 -4.30 -4.31
N LEU A 39 5.95 -3.18 -4.78
CA LEU A 39 5.18 -1.98 -5.09
C LEU A 39 4.15 -2.20 -6.21
N ARG A 40 4.52 -2.96 -7.26
CA ARG A 40 3.58 -3.32 -8.34
C ARG A 40 2.43 -4.20 -7.83
N GLU A 41 2.71 -5.13 -6.92
CA GLU A 41 1.69 -5.95 -6.26
C GLU A 41 0.72 -5.07 -5.45
N MET A 42 1.24 -4.16 -4.63
CA MET A 42 0.42 -3.23 -3.84
C MET A 42 -0.47 -2.33 -4.71
N GLU A 43 0.06 -1.81 -5.82
CA GLU A 43 -0.74 -1.05 -6.78
C GLU A 43 -1.82 -1.91 -7.46
N SER A 44 -1.51 -3.17 -7.76
CA SER A 44 -2.46 -4.13 -8.32
C SER A 44 -3.62 -4.40 -7.35
N LEU A 45 -3.32 -4.63 -6.08
CA LEU A 45 -4.32 -4.84 -5.03
C LEU A 45 -5.18 -3.59 -4.85
N ARG A 46 -4.59 -2.38 -4.84
CA ARG A 46 -5.34 -1.12 -4.80
C ARG A 46 -6.32 -1.00 -5.97
N ARG A 47 -5.88 -1.29 -7.20
CA ARG A 47 -6.75 -1.25 -8.40
C ARG A 47 -7.90 -2.26 -8.32
N GLN A 48 -7.64 -3.47 -7.81
CA GLN A 48 -8.67 -4.48 -7.61
C GLN A 48 -9.70 -4.04 -6.56
N LEU A 49 -9.27 -3.43 -5.45
CA LEU A 49 -10.19 -2.87 -4.45
C LEU A 49 -11.08 -1.75 -5.03
N ILE A 50 -10.50 -0.86 -5.84
CA ILE A 50 -11.25 0.19 -6.56
C ILE A 50 -12.27 -0.44 -7.50
N HIS A 51 -11.90 -1.51 -8.21
CA HIS A 51 -12.82 -2.24 -9.08
C HIS A 51 -14.03 -2.82 -8.31
N TYR A 52 -13.84 -3.27 -7.07
CA TYR A 52 -14.93 -3.70 -6.17
C TYR A 52 -15.71 -2.54 -5.51
N GLY A 53 -15.52 -1.30 -5.97
CA GLY A 53 -16.20 -0.12 -5.44
C GLY A 53 -15.68 0.33 -4.07
N LYS A 54 -14.46 -0.08 -3.69
CA LYS A 54 -13.82 0.37 -2.44
C LYS A 54 -12.88 1.52 -2.74
N GLN A 55 -13.16 2.67 -2.15
CA GLN A 55 -12.32 3.83 -2.27
C GLN A 55 -11.07 3.63 -1.40
N VAL A 56 -9.90 3.58 -2.04
CA VAL A 56 -8.60 3.66 -1.36
C VAL A 56 -8.00 5.00 -1.76
N SER A 57 -8.09 5.98 -0.86
CA SER A 57 -7.54 7.32 -1.10
C SER A 57 -6.02 7.22 -1.29
N ASP A 58 -5.44 8.23 -1.94
CA ASP A 58 -3.99 8.22 -2.15
C ASP A 58 -3.22 8.31 -0.83
N GLU A 59 -3.74 9.07 0.13
CA GLU A 59 -3.23 9.16 1.50
C GLU A 59 -3.30 7.81 2.24
N ASP A 60 -4.45 7.13 2.22
CA ASP A 60 -4.60 5.83 2.90
C ASP A 60 -3.67 4.79 2.27
N PHE A 61 -3.50 4.84 0.94
CA PHE A 61 -2.56 3.96 0.25
C PHE A 61 -1.12 4.26 0.65
N ALA A 62 -0.73 5.54 0.70
CA ALA A 62 0.60 5.96 1.15
C ALA A 62 0.89 5.47 2.58
N GLU A 63 -0.02 5.70 3.52
CA GLU A 63 0.16 5.24 4.91
C GLU A 63 0.18 3.71 5.02
N THR A 64 -0.61 3.00 4.20
CA THR A 64 -0.56 1.53 4.14
C THR A 64 0.83 1.03 3.69
N LEU A 65 1.39 1.62 2.64
CA LEU A 65 2.74 1.29 2.17
C LEU A 65 3.77 1.47 3.29
N LEU A 66 3.73 2.61 3.99
CA LEU A 66 4.63 2.91 5.12
C LEU A 66 4.46 1.90 6.27
N GLY A 67 3.22 1.53 6.60
CA GLY A 67 2.96 0.49 7.60
C GLY A 67 3.59 -0.86 7.24
N HIS A 68 3.53 -1.23 5.97
CA HIS A 68 4.05 -2.51 5.47
C HIS A 68 5.58 -2.59 5.41
N VAL A 69 6.26 -1.45 5.28
CA VAL A 69 7.74 -1.37 5.28
C VAL A 69 8.34 -0.94 6.62
N SER A 70 7.52 -0.70 7.64
CA SER A 70 7.93 -0.14 8.96
C SER A 70 9.09 -0.84 9.66
N ARG A 71 9.35 -2.12 9.36
CA ARG A 71 10.48 -2.87 9.94
C ARG A 71 11.77 -2.77 9.14
N THR A 72 11.68 -2.51 7.83
CA THR A 72 12.80 -2.57 6.88
C THR A 72 13.27 -1.20 6.39
N HIS A 73 12.36 -0.26 6.14
CA HIS A 73 12.64 1.06 5.57
C HIS A 73 12.26 2.16 6.57
N ARG A 74 12.89 2.12 7.76
CA ARG A 74 12.51 2.94 8.92
C ARG A 74 12.68 4.44 8.65
N ASP A 75 13.66 4.81 7.86
CA ASP A 75 13.98 6.21 7.59
C ASP A 75 12.92 6.85 6.68
N VAL A 76 12.50 6.14 5.63
CA VAL A 76 11.35 6.57 4.81
C VAL A 76 10.06 6.64 5.63
N VAL A 77 9.81 5.67 6.52
CA VAL A 77 8.64 5.72 7.42
C VAL A 77 8.69 6.93 8.35
N ARG A 78 9.85 7.24 8.93
CA ARG A 78 10.01 8.41 9.78
C ARG A 78 9.79 9.72 9.02
N GLN A 79 10.20 9.77 7.75
CA GLN A 79 10.07 10.97 6.92
C GLN A 79 8.62 11.26 6.50
N PHE A 80 7.84 10.21 6.21
CA PHE A 80 6.54 10.35 5.54
C PHE A 80 5.33 9.98 6.41
N SER A 81 5.46 9.12 7.42
CA SER A 81 4.29 8.67 8.18
C SER A 81 3.73 9.79 9.06
N LYS A 82 2.41 9.94 9.04
CA LYS A 82 1.70 10.91 9.88
C LYS A 82 2.02 10.75 11.38
N HIS A 83 2.42 9.56 11.82
CA HIS A 83 2.76 9.28 13.21
C HIS A 83 4.08 9.91 13.67
N TYR A 84 5.00 10.21 12.74
CA TYR A 84 6.29 10.84 13.04
C TYR A 84 6.32 12.34 12.76
N VAL A 85 5.37 12.84 11.96
CA VAL A 85 5.36 14.22 11.43
C VAL A 85 4.73 15.24 12.40
N VAL A 86 4.15 14.82 13.53
CA VAL A 86 3.37 15.68 14.46
C VAL A 86 4.20 16.78 15.19
N ARG A 87 5.52 16.91 15.00
CA ARG A 87 6.34 17.78 15.88
C ARG A 87 7.34 18.75 15.23
N ASP A 88 7.30 18.96 13.92
CA ASP A 88 8.11 20.03 13.33
C ASP A 88 7.36 21.38 13.36
N GLY A 89 7.30 21.98 14.55
CA GLY A 89 7.15 23.44 14.69
C GLY A 89 5.81 24.07 14.31
N GLY A 90 4.71 23.32 14.27
CA GLY A 90 3.36 23.88 14.05
C GLY A 90 3.01 24.20 12.60
N ALA A 91 3.89 23.91 11.64
CA ALA A 91 3.58 23.99 10.21
C ALA A 91 2.91 22.69 9.75
N VAL A 92 1.71 22.81 9.15
CA VAL A 92 1.05 21.67 8.50
C VAL A 92 1.85 21.32 7.24
N ARG A 93 2.62 20.23 7.30
CA ARG A 93 3.30 19.70 6.12
C ARG A 93 2.26 19.04 5.20
N PRO A 94 2.39 19.17 3.86
CA PRO A 94 1.46 18.50 2.95
C PRO A 94 1.48 16.98 3.18
N VAL A 95 0.29 16.39 3.18
CA VAL A 95 0.12 14.93 3.22
C VAL A 95 0.87 14.33 2.03
N PRO A 96 1.74 13.33 2.25
CA PRO A 96 2.52 12.78 1.17
C PRO A 96 1.65 11.94 0.23
N THR A 97 1.94 12.07 -1.06
CA THR A 97 1.29 11.24 -2.07
C THR A 97 1.92 9.85 -2.10
N ALA A 98 1.16 8.86 -2.55
CA ALA A 98 1.69 7.51 -2.74
C ALA A 98 2.88 7.51 -3.69
N ALA A 99 2.85 8.35 -4.74
CA ALA A 99 3.96 8.48 -5.68
C ALA A 99 5.26 8.96 -4.99
N GLN A 100 5.16 9.92 -4.06
CA GLN A 100 6.32 10.39 -3.29
C GLN A 100 6.90 9.26 -2.42
N VAL A 101 6.03 8.53 -1.71
CA VAL A 101 6.45 7.40 -0.87
C VAL A 101 7.10 6.29 -1.71
N MET A 102 6.48 5.89 -2.82
CA MET A 102 7.00 4.85 -3.70
C MET A 102 8.37 5.21 -4.31
N ASN A 103 8.54 6.47 -4.71
CA ASN A 103 9.82 6.94 -5.24
C ASN A 103 10.92 6.95 -4.16
N ALA A 104 10.59 7.34 -2.94
CA ALA A 104 11.52 7.30 -1.81
C ALA A 104 11.95 5.86 -1.49
N LEU A 105 10.99 4.92 -1.44
CA LEU A 105 11.29 3.49 -1.21
C LEU A 105 12.20 2.90 -2.28
N ARG A 106 11.95 3.23 -3.56
CA ARG A 106 12.85 2.81 -4.66
C ARG A 106 14.25 3.38 -4.51
N ALA A 107 14.36 4.66 -4.15
CA ALA A 107 15.65 5.32 -3.97
C ALA A 107 16.43 4.69 -2.80
N GLU A 108 15.80 4.48 -1.65
CA GLU A 108 16.41 3.82 -0.48
C GLU A 108 16.86 2.40 -0.81
N SER A 109 15.98 1.57 -1.39
CA SER A 109 16.34 0.21 -1.82
C SER A 109 17.47 0.17 -2.86
N ALA A 110 17.59 1.18 -3.72
CA ALA A 110 18.68 1.27 -4.68
C ALA A 110 20.01 1.65 -4.01
N LEU A 111 19.98 2.43 -2.93
CA LEU A 111 21.16 2.75 -2.12
C LEU A 111 21.63 1.54 -1.33
N ASP A 112 20.72 0.80 -0.67
CA ASP A 112 21.05 -0.40 0.10
C ASP A 112 21.78 -1.44 -0.76
N LYS A 113 21.34 -1.64 -2.00
CA LYS A 113 21.99 -2.53 -2.98
C LYS A 113 23.40 -2.09 -3.38
N ARG A 114 23.75 -0.81 -3.24
CA ARG A 114 25.08 -0.28 -3.59
C ARG A 114 26.06 -0.34 -2.42
N VAL A 115 25.54 -0.44 -1.19
CA VAL A 115 26.32 -0.46 0.04
C VAL A 115 26.57 -1.89 0.54
N ALA A 116 25.71 -2.85 0.17
CA ALA A 116 25.87 -4.28 0.43
C ALA A 116 26.88 -4.96 -0.50
#